data_AF-Q92B99-F1
#
_entry.id   AF-Q92B99-F1
#
_cell.length_a   1.000
_cell.length_b   1.000
_cell.length_c   1.000
_cell.angle_alpha   90.00
_cell.angle_beta   90.00
_cell.angle_gamma   90.00
#
_symmetry.space_group_name_H-M   'P 1'
#
loop_
_entity.id
_entity.type
_entity.pdbx_description
1 polymer ?
#
loop_
_entity_poly.entity_id
_entity_poly.type
_entity_poly.pdbx_seq_one_letter_code
_entity_poly.pdbx_strand_id
1 'polypeptide(L)' 'MRKIMKKPVFLVGFLLLAASLVFLVGYATGIPYLRDAEIGWIITTLIAGVMTLIVGYFNLYIEKKKTRSKVR' A
#
# COMPACT_ATOMS: atom_id res chain seq x y z
N MET A 1 1.15 -11.10 16.03
CA MET A 1 1.95 -9.88 15.70
C MET A 1 3.27 -10.16 14.96
N ARG A 2 4.17 -11.05 15.44
CA ARG A 2 5.49 -11.32 14.80
C ARG A 2 5.49 -11.73 13.30
N LYS A 3 4.42 -12.34 12.78
CA LYS A 3 4.33 -12.76 11.36
C LYS A 3 4.02 -11.61 10.38
N ILE A 4 3.38 -10.54 10.85
CA ILE A 4 3.02 -9.39 10.00
C ILE A 4 4.27 -8.50 9.76
N MET A 5 5.12 -8.35 10.78
CA MET A 5 6.43 -7.70 10.66
C MET A 5 7.39 -8.37 9.67
N LYS A 6 7.18 -9.64 9.30
CA LYS A 6 8.03 -10.31 8.31
C LYS A 6 7.80 -9.81 6.88
N LYS A 7 6.77 -9.00 6.64
CA LYS A 7 6.42 -8.49 5.30
C LYS A 7 6.11 -6.99 5.36
N PRO A 8 7.13 -6.16 5.65
CA PRO A 8 6.96 -4.71 5.82
C PRO A 8 6.32 -4.05 4.60
N VAL A 9 6.59 -4.56 3.39
CA VAL A 9 6.02 -4.06 2.14
C VAL A 9 4.50 -4.14 2.10
N PHE A 10 3.90 -5.22 2.61
CA PHE A 10 2.44 -5.32 2.66
C PHE A 10 1.84 -4.36 3.67
N LEU A 11 2.46 -4.22 4.85
CA LEU A 11 2.01 -3.29 5.87
C LEU A 11 2.00 -1.85 5.33
N VAL A 12 3.09 -1.44 4.66
CA VAL A 12 3.22 -0.11 4.06
C VAL A 12 2.19 0.10 2.94
N GLY A 13 1.99 -0.90 2.08
CA GLY A 13 0.96 -0.82 1.03
C GLY A 13 -0.46 -0.66 1.58
N PHE A 14 -0.82 -1.40 2.64
CA PHE A 14 -2.11 -1.25 3.29
C PHE A 14 -2.26 0.11 4.00
N LEU A 15 -1.20 0.61 4.62
CA LEU A 15 -1.19 1.95 5.23
C LEU A 15 -1.41 3.05 4.20
N LEU A 16 -0.77 2.95 3.03
CA LEU A 16 -0.94 3.90 1.93
C LEU A 16 -2.37 3.88 1.37
N LEU A 17 -2.98 2.70 1.23
CA LEU A 17 -4.39 2.60 0.83
C LEU A 17 -5.34 3.18 1.87
N ALA A 18 -5.10 2.91 3.16
CA ALA A 18 -5.89 3.48 4.23
C ALA A 18 -5.76 5.01 4.25
N ALA A 19 -4.54 5.53 4.06
CA ALA A 19 -4.29 6.95 3.94
C ALA A 19 -5.03 7.56 2.74
N SER A 20 -4.99 6.94 1.55
CA SER A 20 -5.70 7.46 0.39
C SER A 20 -7.22 7.50 0.60
N LEU A 21 -7.79 6.53 1.31
CA LEU A 21 -9.20 6.52 1.71
C LEU A 21 -9.52 7.67 2.68
N VAL A 22 -8.66 7.92 3.67
CA VAL A 22 -8.81 9.05 4.59
C VAL A 22 -8.72 10.38 3.83
N PHE A 23 -7.80 10.51 2.89
CA PHE A 23 -7.70 11.69 2.01
C PHE A 23 -8.96 11.88 1.17
N LEU A 24 -9.49 10.82 0.57
CA LEU A 24 -10.72 10.85 -0.22
C LEU A 24 -11.93 11.28 0.62
N VAL A 25 -12.09 10.69 1.80
CA VAL A 25 -13.19 11.03 2.72
C VAL A 25 -13.04 12.46 3.24
N GLY A 26 -11.83 12.88 3.58
CA GLY A 26 -11.53 14.25 4.01
C GLY A 26 -11.84 15.30 2.94
N TYR A 27 -11.50 14.99 1.69
CA TYR A 27 -11.82 15.82 0.54
C TYR A 27 -13.35 15.89 0.32
N ALA A 28 -14.05 14.75 0.36
CA ALA A 28 -15.50 14.68 0.15
C ALA A 28 -16.32 15.34 1.27
N THR A 29 -15.84 15.30 2.52
CA THR A 29 -16.48 15.93 3.67
C THR A 29 -16.12 17.41 3.84
N GLY A 30 -15.23 17.94 2.98
CA GLY A 30 -14.87 19.36 2.96
C GLY A 30 -14.07 19.82 4.17
N ILE A 31 -13.37 18.91 4.86
CA ILE A 31 -12.51 19.25 6.01
C ILE A 31 -11.42 20.22 5.53
N PRO A 32 -11.27 21.42 6.12
CA PRO A 32 -10.43 22.49 5.56
C PRO A 32 -8.99 22.04 5.25
N TYR A 33 -8.38 21.22 6.12
CA TYR A 33 -7.02 20.71 5.93
C TYR A 33 -6.86 19.72 4.75
N LEU A 34 -7.96 19.04 4.38
CA LEU A 34 -8.00 18.00 3.35
C LEU A 34 -8.68 18.49 2.06
N ARG A 35 -9.34 19.65 2.11
CA ARG A 35 -9.98 20.29 0.96
C ARG A 35 -8.97 20.98 0.05
N ASP A 36 -7.86 21.45 0.64
CA ASP A 36 -6.71 22.00 -0.09
C ASP A 36 -5.76 20.91 -0.59
N ALA A 37 -5.96 19.66 -0.16
CA ALA A 37 -5.23 18.54 -0.74
C ALA A 37 -5.68 18.37 -2.19
N GLU A 38 -4.79 18.69 -3.13
CA GLU A 38 -5.08 18.56 -4.56
C GLU A 38 -5.53 17.12 -4.84
N ILE A 39 -6.56 16.95 -5.68
CA ILE A 39 -7.04 15.64 -6.12
C ILE A 39 -5.87 14.78 -6.63
N GLY A 40 -4.84 15.41 -7.21
CA GLY A 40 -3.58 14.78 -7.59
C GLY A 40 -2.88 14.03 -6.45
N TRP A 41 -2.80 14.60 -5.25
CA TRP A 41 -2.21 13.94 -4.08
C TRP A 41 -2.98 12.71 -3.61
N ILE A 42 -4.30 12.74 -3.71
CA ILE A 42 -5.16 11.60 -3.37
C ILE A 42 -4.89 10.44 -4.35
N ILE A 43 -4.83 10.77 -5.65
CA ILE A 43 -4.56 9.81 -6.72
C ILE A 43 -3.14 9.24 -6.61
N THR A 44 -2.12 10.07 -6.38
CA THR A 44 -0.73 9.59 -6.27
C THR A 44 -0.55 8.68 -5.06
N THR A 45 -1.18 9.01 -3.92
CA THR A 45 -1.15 8.16 -2.71
C THR A 45 -1.83 6.82 -2.94
N LEU A 46 -2.96 6.81 -3.66
CA LEU A 46 -3.66 5.59 -4.07
C LEU A 46 -2.77 4.72 -4.98
N ILE A 47 -2.19 5.32 -6.03
CA ILE A 47 -1.32 4.61 -6.97
C ILE A 47 -0.09 4.05 -6.24
N ALA A 48 0.52 4.83 -5.35
CA ALA A 48 1.66 4.39 -4.54
C ALA A 48 1.30 3.19 -3.66
N GLY A 49 0.12 3.19 -3.02
CA GLY A 49 -0.37 2.06 -2.24
C GLY A 49 -0.55 0.80 -3.07
N VAL A 50 -1.19 0.91 -4.25
CA VAL A 50 -1.39 -0.21 -5.17
C VAL A 50 -0.06 -0.76 -5.68
N MET A 51 0.85 0.10 -6.14
CA MET A 51 2.18 -0.29 -6.62
C MET A 51 2.99 -1.01 -5.54
N THR A 52 2.94 -0.51 -4.29
CA THR A 52 3.63 -1.14 -3.16
C THR A 52 3.11 -2.54 -2.88
N LEU A 53 1.78 -2.75 -2.95
CA LEU A 53 1.19 -4.09 -2.80
C LEU A 53 1.55 -5.03 -3.96
N ILE A 54 1.59 -4.53 -5.20
CA ILE A 54 2.04 -5.30 -6.36
C ILE A 54 3.47 -5.78 -6.15
N VAL A 55 4.38 -4.88 -5.77
CA VAL A 55 5.78 -5.23 -5.47
C VAL A 55 5.87 -6.24 -4.32
N GLY A 56 5.07 -6.07 -3.26
CA GLY A 56 4.96 -7.03 -2.17
C GLY A 56 4.56 -8.43 -2.66
N TYR A 57 3.59 -8.49 -3.57
CA TYR A 57 3.11 -9.74 -4.16
C TYR A 57 4.15 -10.41 -5.06
N PHE A 58 4.83 -9.65 -5.91
CA PHE A 58 5.93 -10.14 -6.74
C PHE A 58 7.09 -10.67 -5.89
N ASN A 59 7.49 -9.95 -4.84
CA ASN A 59 8.52 -10.43 -3.92
C ASN A 59 8.12 -11.75 -3.27
N LEU A 60 6.87 -11.88 -2.82
CA LEU A 60 6.37 -13.14 -2.28
C LEU A 60 6.36 -14.28 -3.30
N TYR A 61 6.00 -13.97 -4.53
CA TYR A 61 5.97 -14.94 -5.62
C TYR A 61 7.38 -15.46 -5.94
N ILE A 62 8.36 -14.56 -6.04
CA ILE A 62 9.77 -14.89 -6.24
C ILE A 62 10.31 -15.70 -5.07
N GLU A 63 10.01 -15.30 -3.84
CA GLU A 63 10.46 -16.00 -2.63
C GLU A 63 9.92 -17.44 -2.60
N LYS A 64 8.62 -17.64 -2.85
CA LYS A 64 8.02 -18.98 -2.95
C LYS A 64 8.61 -19.81 -4.10
N LYS A 65 8.92 -19.19 -5.25
CA LYS A 65 9.56 -19.88 -6.39
C LYS A 65 10.97 -20.34 -6.02
N LYS A 66 11.74 -19.48 -5.34
CA LYS A 66 13.12 -19.77 -4.91
C LYS A 66 13.16 -20.87 -3.84
N THR A 67 12.21 -20.89 -2.90
CA THR A 67 12.09 -21.97 -1.92
C THR A 67 11.78 -23.31 -2.58
N ARG A 68 10.87 -23.35 -3.57
CA ARG A 68 10.58 -24.59 -4.32
C ARG A 68 11.77 -25.11 -5.15
N SER A 69 12.59 -24.21 -5.69
CA SER A 69 13.80 -24.57 -6.43
C SER A 69 14.92 -25.13 -5.54
N LYS A 70 14.91 -24.85 -4.23
CA LYS A 70 15.95 -25.28 -3.30
C LYS A 70 15.65 -26.62 -2.61
N VAL A 71 14.41 -27.12 -2.77
CA VAL A 71 13.93 -28.40 -2.23
C VAL A 71 14.00 -29.52 -3.29
N ARG A 72 14.28 -29.18 -4.55
CA ARG A 72 14.54 -30.12 -5.65
C ARG A 72 16.04 -30.24 -5.87
#